data_AF-A0A0S8HTE6-F1
#
_entry.id   AF-A0A0S8HTE6-F1
#
_cell.length_a   1.000
_cell.length_b   1.000
_cell.length_c   1.000
_cell.angle_alpha   90.00
_cell.angle_beta   90.00
_cell.angle_gamma   90.00
#
_symmetry.space_group_name_H-M   'P 1'
#
loop_
_entity.id
_entity.type
_entity.pdbx_description
1 polymer ?
#
loop_
_entity_poly.entity_id
_entity_poly.type
_entity_poly.pdbx_seq_one_letter_code
_entity_poly.pdbx_strand_id
1 'polypeptide(L)'
;MIFNFSISRTLSAAVKACLSAMENENFTMAVDIVDRFKLFSDNAIENVAQVEMEKLLKNLLENLVEPAFEKGKIQLMHEFAQKTGLINFSFQHSILKNFEKYFLRAAVQSHNRLLQNNDGKSARFVKDSFDLFSAPIPYELYSSLIESAEKYHDSILQSGELTGAVAFKNEYGLFTRFTIENSKKTAAQQAAQFIIKSLEKADILSAKRAITEYQVPKELINNAVFSAVMSLGAQRIFDKAFSVLDEFEVKISGEGDRFRVVNLFQVLMNEKQYLPAVEFAKRFHLQKSLIEKSAFKAWLNEFNEQNFDTALDIKSDFKLAKRLTLPLARKTYRKFMDSKNYILARTIRKDYGVPIGITGWIFELICILFSR
;
A
#
# COMPACT_ATOMS: atom_id res chain seq x y z
N MET A 1 -30.14 66.25 -12.60
CA MET A 1 -29.61 66.11 -13.97
C MET A 1 -28.96 64.73 -14.05
N ILE A 2 -29.69 63.71 -14.52
CA ILE A 2 -29.15 62.35 -14.63
C ILE A 2 -28.42 62.30 -15.97
N PHE A 3 -27.08 62.32 -15.94
CA PHE A 3 -26.30 62.09 -17.16
C PHE A 3 -26.52 60.63 -17.59
N ASN A 4 -27.35 60.42 -18.60
CA ASN A 4 -27.45 59.16 -19.33
C ASN A 4 -26.18 58.97 -20.16
N PHE A 5 -25.05 58.68 -19.50
CA PHE A 5 -23.91 58.11 -20.20
C PHE A 5 -24.33 56.76 -20.77
N SER A 6 -24.01 56.49 -22.03
CA SER A 6 -24.32 55.19 -22.62
C SER A 6 -23.60 54.10 -21.84
N ILE A 7 -24.33 53.03 -21.50
CA ILE A 7 -23.82 51.88 -20.74
C ILE A 7 -22.48 51.38 -21.34
N SER A 8 -22.41 51.30 -22.67
CA SER A 8 -21.20 50.95 -23.41
C SER A 8 -19.98 51.82 -23.08
N ARG A 9 -20.12 53.16 -23.01
CA ARG A 9 -19.00 54.07 -22.66
C ARG A 9 -18.53 53.84 -21.23
N THR A 10 -19.46 53.65 -20.30
CA THR A 10 -19.13 53.40 -18.88
C THR A 10 -18.41 52.06 -18.72
N LEU A 11 -18.87 51.01 -19.40
CA LEU A 11 -18.22 49.69 -19.35
C LEU A 11 -16.84 49.70 -20.01
N SER A 12 -16.66 50.31 -21.19
CA SER A 12 -15.33 50.44 -21.81
C SER A 12 -14.36 51.24 -20.94
N ALA A 13 -14.84 52.28 -20.23
CA ALA A 13 -14.01 53.00 -19.27
C ALA A 13 -13.61 52.12 -18.07
N ALA A 14 -14.54 51.31 -17.55
CA ALA A 14 -14.26 50.34 -16.48
C ALA A 14 -13.25 49.27 -16.93
N VAL A 15 -13.34 48.76 -18.16
CA VAL A 15 -12.35 47.83 -18.73
C VAL A 15 -10.95 48.45 -18.75
N LYS A 16 -10.82 49.70 -19.23
CA LYS A 16 -9.53 50.41 -19.27
C LYS A 16 -8.97 50.67 -17.87
N ALA A 17 -9.82 51.03 -16.91
CA ALA A 17 -9.43 51.21 -15.53
C ALA A 17 -8.95 49.88 -14.91
N CYS A 18 -9.63 48.76 -15.19
CA CYS A 18 -9.22 47.44 -14.75
C CYS A 18 -7.86 47.02 -15.33
N LEU A 19 -7.64 47.23 -16.63
CA LEU A 19 -6.35 46.99 -17.28
C LEU A 19 -5.23 47.81 -16.65
N SER A 20 -5.46 49.11 -16.44
CA SER A 20 -4.49 50.00 -15.80
C SER A 20 -4.19 49.60 -14.35
N ALA A 21 -5.19 49.13 -13.60
CA ALA A 21 -4.98 48.62 -12.24
C ALA A 21 -4.08 47.37 -12.25
N MET A 22 -4.27 46.45 -13.21
CA MET A 22 -3.42 45.26 -13.35
C MET A 22 -1.99 45.60 -13.79
N GLU A 23 -1.81 46.56 -14.70
CA GLU A 23 -0.48 47.05 -15.12
C GLU A 23 0.33 47.63 -13.94
N ASN A 24 -0.36 48.19 -12.95
CA ASN A 24 0.24 48.71 -11.72
C ASN A 24 0.26 47.68 -10.55
N GLU A 25 0.01 46.39 -10.84
CA GLU A 25 -0.08 45.29 -9.86
C GLU A 25 -1.11 45.51 -8.72
N ASN A 26 -2.07 46.41 -8.90
CA ASN A 26 -3.13 46.68 -7.93
C ASN A 26 -4.33 45.75 -8.15
N PHE A 27 -4.11 44.46 -7.85
CA PHE A 27 -5.09 43.40 -8.14
C PHE A 27 -6.38 43.53 -7.34
N THR A 28 -6.35 44.04 -6.11
CA THR A 28 -7.57 44.29 -5.32
C THR A 28 -8.47 45.30 -6.02
N MET A 29 -7.90 46.41 -6.50
CA MET A 29 -8.66 47.41 -7.25
C MET A 29 -9.21 46.84 -8.57
N ALA A 30 -8.42 46.01 -9.28
CA ALA A 30 -8.90 45.35 -10.49
C ALA A 30 -10.13 44.46 -10.21
N VAL A 31 -10.06 43.65 -9.16
CA VAL A 31 -11.17 42.78 -8.71
C VAL A 31 -12.40 43.60 -8.33
N ASP A 32 -12.23 44.72 -7.62
CA ASP A 32 -13.32 45.62 -7.23
C ASP A 32 -13.99 46.29 -8.43
N ILE A 33 -13.22 46.69 -9.45
CA ILE A 33 -13.76 47.23 -10.69
C ILE A 33 -14.60 46.17 -11.42
N VAL A 34 -14.07 44.95 -11.54
CA VAL A 34 -14.79 43.82 -12.17
C VAL A 34 -16.14 43.57 -11.50
N ASP A 35 -16.16 43.53 -10.16
CA ASP A 35 -17.37 43.32 -9.38
C ASP A 35 -18.36 44.48 -9.52
N ARG A 36 -17.89 45.71 -9.29
CA ARG A 36 -18.72 46.92 -9.29
C ARG A 36 -19.43 47.14 -10.61
N PHE A 37 -18.74 46.87 -11.72
CA PHE A 37 -19.28 47.05 -13.07
C PHE A 37 -19.83 45.76 -13.68
N LYS A 38 -19.80 44.64 -12.94
CA LYS A 38 -20.25 43.32 -13.39
C LYS A 38 -19.68 42.97 -14.78
N LEU A 39 -18.37 43.19 -14.94
CA LEU A 39 -17.68 42.99 -16.23
C LEU A 39 -17.73 41.53 -16.70
N PHE A 40 -17.98 40.59 -15.78
CA PHE A 40 -18.19 39.17 -16.04
C PHE A 40 -19.69 38.86 -16.13
N SER A 41 -20.37 39.48 -17.10
CA SER A 41 -21.76 39.18 -17.42
C SER A 41 -21.96 39.20 -18.92
N ASP A 42 -22.90 38.40 -19.42
CA ASP A 42 -23.24 38.36 -20.85
C ASP A 42 -23.63 39.79 -21.34
N ASN A 43 -24.37 40.54 -20.52
CA ASN A 43 -24.71 41.94 -20.79
C ASN A 43 -23.48 42.85 -20.93
N ALA A 44 -22.46 42.69 -20.09
CA ALA A 44 -21.25 43.51 -20.21
C ALA A 44 -20.50 43.22 -21.52
N ILE A 45 -20.47 41.96 -21.96
CA ILE A 45 -19.82 41.58 -23.21
C ILE A 45 -20.56 42.12 -24.43
N GLU A 46 -21.88 42.09 -24.43
CA GLU A 46 -22.69 42.62 -25.54
C GLU A 46 -22.54 44.14 -25.71
N ASN A 47 -22.18 44.85 -24.64
CA ASN A 47 -22.07 46.31 -24.62
C ASN A 47 -20.64 46.85 -24.75
N VAL A 48 -19.62 45.98 -24.73
CA VAL A 48 -18.20 46.35 -24.89
C VAL A 48 -17.69 45.82 -26.22
N ALA A 49 -16.81 46.56 -26.89
CA ALA A 49 -16.20 46.07 -28.11
C ALA A 49 -15.46 44.75 -27.85
N GLN A 50 -15.74 43.72 -28.65
CA GLN A 50 -15.20 42.36 -28.45
C GLN A 50 -13.67 42.36 -28.25
N VAL A 51 -12.93 43.13 -29.04
CA VAL A 51 -11.46 43.25 -28.94
C VAL A 51 -11.01 43.80 -27.58
N GLU A 52 -11.74 44.76 -26.99
CA GLU A 52 -11.43 45.29 -25.65
C GLU A 52 -11.69 44.23 -24.57
N MET A 53 -12.80 43.48 -24.70
CA MET A 53 -13.15 42.42 -23.75
C MET A 53 -12.18 41.24 -23.82
N GLU A 54 -11.80 40.80 -25.02
CA GLU A 54 -10.78 39.77 -25.22
C GLU A 54 -9.42 40.20 -24.63
N LYS A 55 -9.04 41.47 -24.84
CA LYS A 55 -7.82 42.02 -24.23
C LYS A 55 -7.90 42.00 -22.70
N LEU A 56 -9.03 42.36 -22.11
CA LEU A 56 -9.24 42.31 -20.66
C LEU A 56 -9.09 40.89 -20.12
N LEU A 57 -9.81 39.93 -20.71
CA LEU A 57 -9.82 38.54 -20.25
C LEU A 57 -8.45 37.88 -20.41
N LYS A 58 -7.74 38.18 -21.50
CA LYS A 58 -6.35 37.76 -21.68
C LYS A 58 -5.44 38.29 -20.56
N ASN A 59 -5.51 39.59 -20.27
CA ASN A 59 -4.69 40.20 -19.21
C ASN A 59 -5.04 39.67 -17.82
N LEU A 60 -6.32 39.44 -17.53
CA LEU A 60 -6.74 38.82 -16.28
C LEU A 60 -6.16 37.41 -16.15
N LEU A 61 -6.15 36.62 -17.22
CA LEU A 61 -5.57 35.29 -17.18
C LEU A 61 -4.05 35.34 -16.93
N GLU A 62 -3.32 36.07 -17.78
CA GLU A 62 -1.85 36.08 -17.81
C GLU A 62 -1.22 36.84 -16.63
N ASN A 63 -1.84 37.92 -16.14
CA ASN A 63 -1.23 38.80 -15.13
C ASN A 63 -1.83 38.62 -13.73
N LEU A 64 -3.07 38.12 -13.61
CA LEU A 64 -3.74 37.93 -12.33
C LEU A 64 -3.92 36.45 -12.00
N VAL A 65 -4.65 35.69 -12.81
CA VAL A 65 -5.10 34.33 -12.47
C VAL A 65 -3.93 33.35 -12.38
N GLU A 66 -3.18 33.17 -13.46
CA GLU A 66 -2.07 32.19 -13.47
C GLU A 66 -1.00 32.56 -12.42
N PRO A 67 -0.50 33.81 -12.35
CA PRO A 67 0.52 34.16 -11.36
C PRO A 67 0.02 34.08 -9.91
N ALA A 68 -1.26 34.36 -9.65
CA ALA A 68 -1.81 34.24 -8.31
C ALA A 68 -1.89 32.78 -7.87
N PHE A 69 -2.36 31.87 -8.74
CA PHE A 69 -2.35 30.43 -8.45
C PHE A 69 -0.93 29.88 -8.29
N GLU A 70 0.02 30.37 -9.09
CA GLU A 70 1.43 29.96 -9.00
C GLU A 70 2.09 30.41 -7.71
N LYS A 71 1.83 31.65 -7.28
CA LYS A 71 2.37 32.23 -6.05
C LYS A 71 1.57 31.82 -4.80
N GLY A 72 0.60 30.90 -4.93
CA GLY A 72 -0.21 30.41 -3.82
C GLY A 72 -1.16 31.46 -3.22
N LYS A 73 -1.52 32.51 -3.97
CA LYS A 73 -2.47 33.56 -3.54
C LYS A 73 -3.92 33.09 -3.68
N ILE A 74 -4.25 31.94 -3.08
CA ILE A 74 -5.55 31.27 -3.25
C ILE A 74 -6.71 32.12 -2.72
N GLN A 75 -6.52 32.85 -1.62
CA GLN A 75 -7.56 33.73 -1.06
C GLN A 75 -7.98 34.83 -2.05
N LEU A 76 -7.01 35.44 -2.74
CA LEU A 76 -7.28 36.44 -3.78
C LEU A 76 -8.08 35.83 -4.93
N MET A 77 -7.74 34.60 -5.34
CA MET A 77 -8.46 33.90 -6.42
C MET A 77 -9.87 33.47 -5.99
N HIS A 78 -10.06 33.06 -4.74
CA HIS A 78 -11.37 32.76 -4.20
C HIS A 78 -12.27 34.00 -4.20
N GLU A 79 -11.76 35.14 -3.72
CA GLU A 79 -12.49 36.41 -3.75
C GLU A 79 -12.82 36.84 -5.19
N PHE A 80 -11.84 36.76 -6.10
CA PHE A 80 -12.05 37.04 -7.51
C PHE A 80 -13.15 36.16 -8.10
N ALA A 81 -13.13 34.85 -7.84
CA ALA A 81 -14.11 33.91 -8.35
C ALA A 81 -15.52 34.15 -7.78
N GLN A 82 -15.64 34.53 -6.51
CA GLN A 82 -16.92 34.91 -5.91
C GLN A 82 -17.50 36.18 -6.53
N LYS A 83 -16.67 37.22 -6.67
CA LYS A 83 -17.08 38.53 -7.22
C LYS A 83 -17.44 38.48 -8.70
N THR A 84 -16.71 37.67 -9.46
CA THR A 84 -16.99 37.43 -10.90
C THR A 84 -18.09 36.39 -11.11
N GLY A 85 -18.38 35.59 -10.09
CA GLY A 85 -19.35 34.51 -10.17
C GLY A 85 -18.90 33.32 -11.05
N LEU A 86 -17.60 33.18 -11.30
CA LEU A 86 -16.99 32.12 -12.12
C LEU A 86 -17.28 30.69 -11.62
N ILE A 87 -17.69 30.51 -10.36
CA ILE A 87 -18.00 29.19 -9.79
C ILE A 87 -19.51 28.91 -9.81
N ASN A 88 -20.36 29.96 -9.86
CA ASN A 88 -21.79 29.85 -9.56
C ASN A 88 -22.70 30.13 -10.77
N PHE A 89 -22.20 30.70 -11.86
CA PHE A 89 -23.01 31.05 -13.02
C PHE A 89 -22.62 30.26 -14.26
N SER A 90 -23.62 29.76 -14.98
CA SER A 90 -23.44 29.30 -16.34
C SER A 90 -23.46 30.50 -17.28
N PHE A 91 -22.29 30.93 -17.77
CA PHE A 91 -22.23 31.96 -18.80
C PHE A 91 -22.85 31.44 -20.09
N GLN A 92 -23.55 32.29 -20.86
CA GLN A 92 -24.01 31.90 -22.19
C GLN A 92 -22.98 32.24 -23.27
N HIS A 93 -22.29 33.38 -23.10
CA HIS A 93 -21.33 33.86 -24.07
C HIS A 93 -20.07 32.99 -24.15
N SER A 94 -19.65 32.65 -25.37
CA SER A 94 -18.55 31.71 -25.64
C SER A 94 -17.21 32.17 -25.05
N ILE A 95 -16.93 33.48 -25.09
CA ILE A 95 -15.69 34.05 -24.56
C ILE A 95 -15.59 33.86 -23.02
N LEU A 96 -16.69 34.03 -22.27
CA LEU A 96 -16.69 33.80 -20.82
C LEU A 96 -16.59 32.31 -20.49
N LYS A 97 -17.28 31.44 -21.24
CA LYS A 97 -17.12 29.99 -21.10
C LYS A 97 -15.66 29.56 -21.30
N ASN A 98 -14.97 30.15 -22.27
CA ASN A 98 -13.55 29.89 -22.50
C ASN A 98 -12.70 30.38 -21.32
N PHE A 99 -12.94 31.60 -20.83
CA PHE A 99 -12.23 32.13 -19.67
C PHE A 99 -12.46 31.28 -18.41
N GLU A 100 -13.70 30.89 -18.13
CA GLU A 100 -14.08 29.98 -17.04
C GLU A 100 -13.30 28.66 -17.13
N LYS A 101 -13.22 28.07 -18.32
CA LYS A 101 -12.42 26.86 -18.57
C LYS A 101 -10.93 27.05 -18.26
N TYR A 102 -10.35 28.19 -18.62
CA TYR A 102 -8.95 28.52 -18.29
C TYR A 102 -8.75 28.73 -16.79
N PHE A 103 -9.67 29.43 -16.14
CA PHE A 103 -9.65 29.64 -14.69
C PHE A 103 -9.70 28.30 -13.93
N LEU A 104 -10.64 27.42 -14.29
CA LEU A 104 -10.77 26.08 -13.69
C LEU A 104 -9.52 25.23 -13.95
N ARG A 105 -8.91 25.33 -15.14
CA ARG A 105 -7.63 24.67 -15.43
C ARG A 105 -6.52 25.14 -14.48
N ALA A 106 -6.39 26.45 -14.26
CA ALA A 106 -5.38 27.00 -13.36
C ALA A 106 -5.62 26.55 -11.90
N ALA A 107 -6.88 26.53 -11.46
CA ALA A 107 -7.26 26.04 -10.13
C ALA A 107 -6.92 24.55 -9.94
N VAL A 108 -7.26 23.69 -10.91
CA VAL A 108 -6.92 22.26 -10.89
C VAL A 108 -5.40 22.03 -10.91
N GLN A 109 -4.66 22.79 -11.72
CA GLN A 109 -3.20 22.71 -11.75
C GLN A 109 -2.57 23.11 -10.42
N SER A 110 -3.08 24.18 -9.78
CA SER A 110 -2.64 24.62 -8.46
C SER A 110 -2.91 23.54 -7.40
N HIS A 111 -4.14 22.99 -7.37
CA HIS A 111 -4.50 21.87 -6.49
C HIS A 111 -3.56 20.68 -6.67
N ASN A 112 -3.33 20.25 -7.90
CA ASN A 112 -2.51 19.07 -8.19
C ASN A 112 -1.05 19.28 -7.77
N ARG A 113 -0.51 20.50 -7.99
CA ARG A 113 0.84 20.86 -7.54
C ARG A 113 0.97 20.83 -6.01
N LEU A 114 -0.05 21.31 -5.30
CA LEU A 114 -0.06 21.27 -3.83
C LEU A 114 -0.04 19.83 -3.31
N LEU A 115 -0.84 18.93 -3.91
CA LEU A 115 -0.78 17.50 -3.59
C LEU A 115 0.59 16.86 -3.91
N GLN A 116 1.18 17.20 -5.06
CA GLN A 116 2.53 16.73 -5.43
C GLN A 116 3.60 17.18 -4.42
N ASN A 117 3.42 18.35 -3.81
CA ASN A 117 4.30 18.89 -2.78
C ASN A 117 3.94 18.41 -1.35
N ASN A 118 3.05 17.43 -1.24
CA ASN A 118 2.49 16.91 0.01
C ASN A 118 1.74 17.93 0.89
N ASP A 119 1.28 19.05 0.32
CA ASP A 119 0.46 20.04 1.01
C ASP A 119 -1.04 19.77 0.84
N GLY A 120 -1.50 18.69 1.48
CA GLY A 120 -2.91 18.28 1.43
C GLY A 120 -3.87 19.32 2.02
N LYS A 121 -3.42 20.13 2.99
CA LYS A 121 -4.25 21.16 3.64
C LYS A 121 -4.56 22.31 2.67
N SER A 122 -3.54 22.83 1.99
CA SER A 122 -3.75 23.89 1.00
C SER A 122 -4.47 23.35 -0.24
N ALA A 123 -4.17 22.11 -0.66
CA ALA A 123 -4.91 21.47 -1.74
C ALA A 123 -6.41 21.37 -1.43
N ARG A 124 -6.77 20.93 -0.22
CA ARG A 124 -8.16 20.92 0.26
C ARG A 124 -8.78 22.32 0.19
N PHE A 125 -8.06 23.34 0.64
CA PHE A 125 -8.56 24.71 0.57
C PHE A 125 -8.88 25.14 -0.86
N VAL A 126 -8.01 24.83 -1.83
CA VAL A 126 -8.27 25.07 -3.27
C VAL A 126 -9.51 24.27 -3.73
N LYS A 127 -9.56 22.97 -3.44
CA LYS A 127 -10.69 22.10 -3.77
C LYS A 127 -12.02 22.69 -3.32
N ASP A 128 -12.11 23.06 -2.05
CA ASP A 128 -13.35 23.55 -1.43
C ASP A 128 -13.66 24.99 -1.89
N SER A 129 -12.65 25.82 -2.11
CA SER A 129 -12.80 27.23 -2.54
C SER A 129 -13.36 27.37 -3.96
N PHE A 130 -13.11 26.40 -4.83
CA PHE A 130 -13.52 26.43 -6.24
C PHE A 130 -14.46 25.28 -6.62
N ASP A 131 -14.97 24.54 -5.62
CA ASP A 131 -15.88 23.40 -5.79
C ASP A 131 -15.46 22.42 -6.91
N LEU A 132 -14.17 22.07 -6.94
CA LEU A 132 -13.56 21.35 -8.08
C LEU A 132 -14.16 19.97 -8.37
N PHE A 133 -14.96 19.42 -7.44
CA PHE A 133 -15.60 18.11 -7.59
C PHE A 133 -17.12 18.17 -7.83
N SER A 134 -17.73 19.35 -7.76
CA SER A 134 -19.17 19.52 -8.09
C SER A 134 -19.40 20.50 -9.23
N ALA A 135 -18.44 21.39 -9.53
CA ALA A 135 -18.49 22.28 -10.67
C ALA A 135 -18.53 21.48 -12.00
N PRO A 136 -19.17 22.02 -13.07
CA PRO A 136 -19.23 21.39 -14.39
C PRO A 136 -17.87 21.49 -15.12
N ILE A 137 -16.85 20.84 -14.57
CA ILE A 137 -15.49 20.87 -15.13
C ILE A 137 -15.37 19.91 -16.32
N PRO A 138 -14.60 20.28 -17.37
CA PRO A 138 -14.27 19.38 -18.46
C PRO A 138 -13.69 18.05 -17.97
N TYR A 139 -14.07 16.95 -18.61
CA TYR A 139 -13.68 15.60 -18.20
C TYR A 139 -12.16 15.44 -18.09
N GLU A 140 -11.37 16.06 -18.97
CA GLU A 140 -9.91 15.97 -18.93
C GLU A 140 -9.32 16.58 -17.65
N LEU A 141 -9.90 17.70 -17.18
CA LEU A 141 -9.48 18.34 -15.92
C LEU A 141 -9.95 17.51 -14.72
N TYR A 142 -11.16 16.97 -14.78
CA TYR A 142 -11.72 16.10 -13.75
C TYR A 142 -10.88 14.82 -13.57
N SER A 143 -10.50 14.16 -14.66
CA SER A 143 -9.61 12.99 -14.63
C SER A 143 -8.28 13.34 -13.99
N SER A 144 -7.66 14.44 -14.42
CA SER A 144 -6.38 14.90 -13.84
C SER A 144 -6.48 15.21 -12.34
N LEU A 145 -7.60 15.77 -11.89
CA LEU A 145 -7.88 16.06 -10.48
C LEU A 145 -7.94 14.75 -9.66
N ILE A 146 -8.69 13.76 -10.14
CA ILE A 146 -8.80 12.44 -9.50
C ILE A 146 -7.45 11.74 -9.48
N GLU A 147 -6.74 11.67 -10.61
CA GLU A 147 -5.42 11.01 -10.68
C GLU A 147 -4.43 11.61 -9.69
N SER A 148 -4.41 12.92 -9.53
CA SER A 148 -3.52 13.58 -8.56
C SER A 148 -3.92 13.27 -7.12
N ALA A 149 -5.23 13.22 -6.83
CA ALA A 149 -5.74 12.85 -5.50
C ALA A 149 -5.46 11.38 -5.17
N GLU A 150 -5.64 10.47 -6.12
CA GLU A 150 -5.31 9.04 -5.97
C GLU A 150 -3.81 8.84 -5.73
N LYS A 151 -2.94 9.53 -6.48
CA LYS A 151 -1.48 9.46 -6.26
C LYS A 151 -1.06 9.94 -4.87
N TYR A 152 -1.67 11.03 -4.38
CA TYR A 152 -1.40 11.53 -3.03
C TYR A 152 -1.96 10.60 -1.95
N HIS A 153 -3.17 10.08 -2.14
CA HIS A 153 -3.71 9.02 -1.29
C HIS A 153 -2.75 7.82 -1.19
N ASP A 154 -2.25 7.36 -2.34
CA ASP A 154 -1.36 6.21 -2.41
C ASP A 154 -0.01 6.50 -1.73
N SER A 155 0.50 7.73 -1.78
CA SER A 155 1.72 8.10 -1.07
C SER A 155 1.54 8.06 0.46
N ILE A 156 0.40 8.53 0.97
CA ILE A 156 0.04 8.43 2.40
C ILE A 156 -0.09 6.95 2.81
N LEU A 157 -0.73 6.13 1.98
CA LEU A 157 -0.86 4.71 2.28
C LEU A 157 0.51 4.01 2.27
N GLN A 158 1.38 4.33 1.31
CA GLN A 158 2.72 3.75 1.20
C GLN A 158 3.67 4.14 2.35
N SER A 159 3.47 5.30 2.98
CA SER A 159 4.22 5.73 4.18
C SER A 159 3.82 4.95 5.44
N GLY A 160 2.70 4.23 5.40
CA GLY A 160 2.18 3.43 6.52
C GLY A 160 1.02 4.10 7.26
N GLU A 161 0.56 5.28 6.84
CA GLU A 161 -0.46 6.07 7.54
C GLU A 161 -1.89 5.71 7.11
N LEU A 162 -2.38 4.52 7.48
CA LEU A 162 -3.72 4.06 7.08
C LEU A 162 -4.85 5.02 7.49
N THR A 163 -4.81 5.55 8.71
CA THR A 163 -5.87 6.46 9.19
C THR A 163 -5.91 7.74 8.35
N GLY A 164 -4.74 8.30 7.99
CA GLY A 164 -4.65 9.48 7.13
C GLY A 164 -5.14 9.19 5.71
N ALA A 165 -4.73 8.06 5.13
CA ALA A 165 -5.15 7.65 3.80
C ALA A 165 -6.67 7.44 3.72
N VAL A 166 -7.28 6.77 4.71
CA VAL A 166 -8.73 6.56 4.79
C VAL A 166 -9.49 7.89 4.96
N ALA A 167 -8.99 8.79 5.82
CA ALA A 167 -9.59 10.10 5.99
C ALA A 167 -9.57 10.91 4.69
N PHE A 168 -8.43 10.94 4.00
CA PHE A 168 -8.27 11.62 2.71
C PHE A 168 -9.18 10.99 1.64
N LYS A 169 -9.21 9.66 1.52
CA LYS A 169 -10.11 8.92 0.62
C LYS A 169 -11.57 9.34 0.83
N ASN A 170 -12.04 9.34 2.08
CA ASN A 170 -13.43 9.66 2.40
C ASN A 170 -13.75 11.13 2.11
N GLU A 171 -12.85 12.03 2.47
CA GLU A 171 -12.98 13.47 2.23
C GLU A 171 -13.02 13.82 0.74
N TYR A 172 -12.18 13.17 -0.05
CA TYR A 172 -12.13 13.32 -1.50
C TYR A 172 -13.10 12.39 -2.23
N GLY A 173 -13.94 11.60 -1.54
CA GLY A 173 -14.89 10.68 -2.16
C GLY A 173 -14.26 9.66 -3.14
N LEU A 174 -12.97 9.34 -2.96
CA LEU A 174 -12.22 8.48 -3.88
C LEU A 174 -12.75 7.05 -3.84
N PHE A 175 -12.72 6.39 -5.00
CA PHE A 175 -13.13 4.99 -5.21
C PHE A 175 -14.60 4.71 -4.90
N THR A 176 -15.39 5.75 -4.58
CA THR A 176 -16.81 5.66 -4.24
C THR A 176 -17.62 6.57 -5.15
N ARG A 177 -17.66 7.86 -4.85
CA ARG A 177 -18.36 8.88 -5.65
C ARG A 177 -17.53 9.28 -6.87
N PHE A 178 -16.23 9.41 -6.70
CA PHE A 178 -15.31 9.87 -7.72
C PHE A 178 -14.34 8.74 -8.06
N THR A 179 -14.44 8.25 -9.29
CA THR A 179 -13.64 7.13 -9.80
C THR A 179 -13.41 7.37 -11.28
N ILE A 180 -12.20 7.05 -11.74
CA ILE A 180 -11.89 6.91 -13.16
C ILE A 180 -11.67 5.44 -13.50
N GLU A 181 -11.37 5.15 -14.75
CA GLU A 181 -11.10 3.79 -15.19
C GLU A 181 -9.92 3.20 -14.39
N ASN A 182 -10.09 1.96 -13.92
CA ASN A 182 -9.11 1.23 -13.10
C ASN A 182 -8.85 1.73 -11.66
N SER A 183 -9.39 2.88 -11.22
CA SER A 183 -9.18 3.41 -9.85
C SER A 183 -9.38 2.37 -8.74
N LYS A 184 -10.50 1.64 -8.76
CA LYS A 184 -10.80 0.61 -7.75
C LYS A 184 -9.79 -0.55 -7.75
N LYS A 185 -9.34 -0.95 -8.94
CA LYS A 185 -8.33 -2.01 -9.09
C LYS A 185 -6.98 -1.53 -8.56
N THR A 186 -6.57 -0.32 -8.91
CA THR A 186 -5.34 0.31 -8.40
C THR A 186 -5.39 0.44 -6.88
N ALA A 187 -6.49 0.94 -6.32
CA ALA A 187 -6.68 1.07 -4.88
C ALA A 187 -6.56 -0.27 -4.15
N ALA A 188 -7.20 -1.33 -4.67
CA ALA A 188 -7.10 -2.66 -4.10
C ALA A 188 -5.67 -3.22 -4.16
N GLN A 189 -4.92 -2.92 -5.24
CA GLN A 189 -3.51 -3.32 -5.37
C GLN A 189 -2.60 -2.56 -4.38
N GLN A 190 -2.80 -1.25 -4.20
CA GLN A 190 -2.04 -0.46 -3.23
C GLN A 190 -2.35 -0.88 -1.79
N ALA A 191 -3.63 -1.14 -1.50
CA ALA A 191 -4.05 -1.71 -0.22
C ALA A 191 -3.41 -3.09 0.02
N ALA A 192 -3.30 -3.95 -1.00
CA ALA A 192 -2.59 -5.23 -0.89
C ALA A 192 -1.11 -5.04 -0.53
N GLN A 193 -0.42 -4.05 -1.11
CA GLN A 193 0.97 -3.72 -0.76
C GLN A 193 1.09 -3.21 0.68
N PHE A 194 0.15 -2.37 1.14
CA PHE A 194 0.08 -1.95 2.53
C PHE A 194 -0.12 -3.13 3.48
N ILE A 195 -1.05 -4.04 3.15
CA ILE A 195 -1.32 -5.26 3.91
C ILE A 195 -0.04 -6.09 4.08
N ILE A 196 0.74 -6.29 3.02
CA ILE A 196 2.02 -7.00 3.11
C ILE A 196 2.93 -6.33 4.16
N LYS A 197 3.17 -5.02 4.04
CA LYS A 197 4.05 -4.27 4.95
C LYS A 197 3.56 -4.29 6.40
N SER A 198 2.24 -4.21 6.63
CA SER A 198 1.65 -4.30 7.97
C SER A 198 1.84 -5.69 8.55
N LEU A 199 1.59 -6.75 7.79
CA LEU A 199 1.73 -8.13 8.24
C LEU A 199 3.19 -8.52 8.49
N GLU A 200 4.15 -8.03 7.70
CA GLU A 200 5.59 -8.18 7.97
C GLU A 200 6.01 -7.54 9.31
N LYS A 201 5.24 -6.57 9.82
CA LYS A 201 5.42 -6.01 11.17
C LYS A 201 4.58 -6.71 12.24
N ALA A 202 3.77 -7.70 11.87
CA ALA A 202 2.70 -8.33 12.66
C ALA A 202 1.58 -7.38 13.11
N ASP A 203 1.35 -6.29 12.38
CA ASP A 203 0.21 -5.40 12.58
C ASP A 203 -1.04 -5.94 11.86
N ILE A 204 -1.64 -6.98 12.47
CA ILE A 204 -2.83 -7.66 11.96
C ILE A 204 -4.05 -6.73 11.94
N LEU A 205 -4.18 -5.83 12.91
CA LEU A 205 -5.33 -4.94 13.02
C LEU A 205 -5.37 -3.94 11.86
N SER A 206 -4.25 -3.29 11.55
CA SER A 206 -4.17 -2.38 10.40
C SER A 206 -4.41 -3.11 9.08
N ALA A 207 -3.88 -4.34 8.93
CA ALA A 207 -4.13 -5.16 7.75
C ALA A 207 -5.63 -5.47 7.58
N LYS A 208 -6.33 -5.94 8.63
CA LYS A 208 -7.77 -6.21 8.60
C LYS A 208 -8.60 -4.96 8.31
N ARG A 209 -8.20 -3.82 8.88
CA ARG A 209 -8.83 -2.53 8.59
C ARG A 209 -8.67 -2.15 7.12
N ALA A 210 -7.46 -2.23 6.57
CA ALA A 210 -7.22 -1.96 5.15
C ALA A 210 -8.04 -2.87 4.22
N ILE A 211 -8.13 -4.18 4.54
CA ILE A 211 -8.99 -5.13 3.80
C ILE A 211 -10.44 -4.62 3.72
N THR A 212 -10.97 -4.14 4.84
CA THR A 212 -12.35 -3.67 4.95
C THR A 212 -12.56 -2.35 4.22
N GLU A 213 -11.70 -1.36 4.50
CA GLU A 213 -11.79 0.00 3.96
C GLU A 213 -11.66 0.04 2.44
N TYR A 214 -10.82 -0.82 1.86
CA TYR A 214 -10.59 -0.88 0.41
C TYR A 214 -11.32 -2.02 -0.29
N GLN A 215 -12.13 -2.81 0.45
CA GLN A 215 -12.88 -3.95 -0.08
C GLN A 215 -11.99 -4.89 -0.92
N VAL A 216 -10.81 -5.21 -0.39
CA VAL A 216 -9.77 -5.93 -1.14
C VAL A 216 -10.29 -7.33 -1.54
N PRO A 217 -10.20 -7.73 -2.82
CA PRO A 217 -10.61 -9.05 -3.27
C PRO A 217 -9.87 -10.17 -2.53
N LYS A 218 -10.57 -11.27 -2.20
CA LYS A 218 -10.03 -12.41 -1.45
C LYS A 218 -8.72 -12.97 -2.05
N GLU A 219 -8.60 -12.99 -3.37
CA GLU A 219 -7.38 -13.43 -4.06
C GLU A 219 -6.18 -12.53 -3.74
N LEU A 220 -6.35 -11.20 -3.78
CA LEU A 220 -5.29 -10.25 -3.42
C LEU A 220 -4.94 -10.33 -1.93
N ILE A 221 -5.94 -10.54 -1.06
CA ILE A 221 -5.70 -10.79 0.37
C ILE A 221 -4.82 -12.03 0.54
N ASN A 222 -5.20 -13.15 -0.07
CA ASN A 222 -4.47 -14.41 0.02
C ASN A 222 -3.01 -14.24 -0.45
N ASN A 223 -2.80 -13.58 -1.59
CA ASN A 223 -1.47 -13.33 -2.14
C ASN A 223 -0.62 -12.40 -1.24
N ALA A 224 -1.23 -11.38 -0.64
CA ALA A 224 -0.58 -10.47 0.28
C ALA A 224 -0.15 -11.18 1.57
N VAL A 225 -1.07 -11.92 2.20
CA VAL A 225 -0.79 -12.69 3.43
C VAL A 225 0.28 -13.75 3.15
N PHE A 226 0.15 -14.52 2.06
CA PHE A 226 1.15 -15.50 1.66
C PHE A 226 2.53 -14.87 1.50
N SER A 227 2.61 -13.73 0.81
CA SER A 227 3.88 -13.03 0.59
C SER A 227 4.51 -12.56 1.90
N ALA A 228 3.73 -11.98 2.82
CA ALA A 228 4.21 -11.55 4.12
C ALA A 228 4.70 -12.73 4.99
N VAL A 229 3.95 -13.83 5.03
CA VAL A 229 4.34 -15.05 5.76
C VAL A 229 5.64 -15.62 5.21
N MET A 230 5.79 -15.68 3.88
CA MET A 230 7.02 -16.17 3.26
C MET A 230 8.22 -15.26 3.56
N SER A 231 8.01 -13.94 3.58
CA SER A 231 9.04 -12.95 3.94
C SER A 231 9.49 -13.11 5.40
N LEU A 232 8.54 -13.20 6.34
CA LEU A 232 8.81 -13.43 7.77
C LEU A 232 9.54 -14.76 8.01
N GLY A 233 9.11 -15.84 7.34
CA GLY A 233 9.77 -17.14 7.42
C GLY A 233 11.21 -17.10 6.89
N ALA A 234 11.44 -16.41 5.77
CA ALA A 234 12.78 -16.20 5.22
C ALA A 234 13.70 -15.41 6.17
N GLN A 235 13.13 -14.47 6.93
CA GLN A 235 13.83 -13.68 7.96
C GLN A 235 13.96 -14.40 9.32
N ARG A 236 13.47 -15.64 9.45
CA ARG A 236 13.45 -16.43 10.70
C ARG A 236 12.61 -15.80 11.83
N ILE A 237 11.64 -14.97 11.48
CA ILE A 237 10.73 -14.33 12.45
C ILE A 237 9.44 -15.16 12.56
N PHE A 238 9.58 -16.37 13.11
CA PHE A 238 8.53 -17.40 13.03
C PHE A 238 7.29 -17.09 13.86
N ASP A 239 7.45 -16.53 15.07
CA ASP A 239 6.32 -16.19 15.94
C ASP A 239 5.34 -15.23 15.24
N LYS A 240 5.88 -14.27 14.48
CA LYS A 240 5.08 -13.35 13.66
C LYS A 240 4.47 -14.05 12.44
N ALA A 241 5.23 -14.92 11.76
CA ALA A 241 4.69 -15.66 10.62
C ALA A 241 3.50 -16.53 11.03
N PHE A 242 3.60 -17.21 12.17
CA PHE A 242 2.55 -18.09 12.68
C PHE A 242 1.35 -17.32 13.23
N SER A 243 1.56 -16.19 13.92
CA SER A 243 0.42 -15.35 14.34
C SER A 243 -0.38 -14.81 13.15
N VAL A 244 0.28 -14.50 12.03
CA VAL A 244 -0.41 -14.16 10.78
C VAL A 244 -1.20 -15.36 10.22
N LEU A 245 -0.63 -16.57 10.23
CA LEU A 245 -1.33 -17.79 9.78
C LEU A 245 -2.45 -18.25 10.71
N ASP A 246 -2.44 -17.85 11.98
CA ASP A 246 -3.55 -18.11 12.92
C ASP A 246 -4.76 -17.22 12.61
N GLU A 247 -4.51 -16.01 12.13
CA GLU A 247 -5.54 -15.00 11.86
C GLU A 247 -6.09 -15.05 10.43
N PHE A 248 -5.31 -15.59 9.49
CA PHE A 248 -5.66 -15.63 8.08
C PHE A 248 -5.51 -17.05 7.52
N GLU A 249 -6.59 -17.56 6.90
CA GLU A 249 -6.52 -18.79 6.12
C GLU A 249 -5.77 -18.52 4.81
N VAL A 250 -4.58 -19.12 4.65
CA VAL A 250 -3.75 -18.96 3.44
C VAL A 250 -3.84 -20.21 2.59
N LYS A 251 -4.26 -20.04 1.34
CA LYS A 251 -4.32 -21.10 0.33
C LYS A 251 -3.15 -20.96 -0.63
N ILE A 252 -2.54 -22.08 -0.98
CA ILE A 252 -1.54 -22.14 -2.06
C ILE A 252 -2.30 -22.01 -3.38
N SER A 253 -2.05 -20.94 -4.13
CA SER A 253 -2.83 -20.60 -5.33
C SER A 253 -2.32 -21.31 -6.59
N GLY A 254 -1.07 -21.79 -6.59
CA GLY A 254 -0.47 -22.45 -7.74
C GLY A 254 0.91 -23.07 -7.46
N GLU A 255 1.54 -23.59 -8.52
CA GLU A 255 2.83 -24.28 -8.42
C GLU A 255 3.97 -23.37 -7.93
N GLY A 256 3.94 -22.08 -8.29
CA GLY A 256 4.93 -21.10 -7.82
C GLY A 256 4.94 -20.92 -6.30
N ASP A 257 3.76 -20.77 -5.70
CA ASP A 257 3.61 -20.68 -4.25
C ASP A 257 4.07 -21.96 -3.56
N ARG A 258 3.67 -23.11 -4.11
CA ARG A 258 4.10 -24.42 -3.61
C ARG A 258 5.62 -24.57 -3.63
N PHE A 259 6.26 -24.16 -4.72
CA PHE A 259 7.71 -24.16 -4.85
C PHE A 259 8.37 -23.28 -3.77
N ARG A 260 7.84 -22.06 -3.53
CA ARG A 260 8.35 -21.16 -2.48
C ARG A 260 8.27 -21.77 -1.08
N VAL A 261 7.13 -22.39 -0.73
CA VAL A 261 6.97 -23.06 0.57
C VAL A 261 7.92 -24.24 0.71
N VAL A 262 8.03 -25.08 -0.33
CA VAL A 262 8.96 -26.23 -0.34
C VAL A 262 10.41 -25.77 -0.19
N ASN A 263 10.79 -24.70 -0.90
CA ASN A 263 12.12 -24.14 -0.81
C ASN A 263 12.42 -23.62 0.61
N LEU A 264 11.51 -22.84 1.21
CA LEU A 264 11.68 -22.38 2.59
C LEU A 264 11.80 -23.56 3.55
N PHE A 265 10.93 -24.57 3.42
CA PHE A 265 11.01 -25.79 4.22
C PHE A 265 12.39 -26.46 4.12
N GLN A 266 12.91 -26.65 2.90
CA GLN A 266 14.22 -27.27 2.70
C GLN A 266 15.36 -26.42 3.29
N VAL A 267 15.32 -25.10 3.13
CA VAL A 267 16.29 -24.18 3.72
C VAL A 267 16.28 -24.31 5.25
N LEU A 268 15.10 -24.27 5.88
CA LEU A 268 14.96 -24.43 7.33
C LEU A 268 15.51 -25.78 7.82
N MET A 269 15.23 -26.86 7.09
CA MET A 269 15.76 -28.19 7.41
C MET A 269 17.30 -28.24 7.32
N ASN A 270 17.90 -27.58 6.32
CA ASN A 270 19.35 -27.53 6.17
C ASN A 270 20.02 -26.67 7.25
N GLU A 271 19.35 -25.61 7.71
CA GLU A 271 19.81 -24.73 8.79
C GLU A 271 19.50 -25.25 10.19
N LYS A 272 19.08 -26.52 10.32
CA LYS A 272 18.71 -27.17 11.58
C LYS A 272 17.54 -26.50 12.33
N GLN A 273 16.72 -25.70 11.63
CA GLN A 273 15.49 -25.06 12.14
C GLN A 273 14.29 -26.02 12.02
N TYR A 274 14.36 -27.16 12.69
CA TYR A 274 13.42 -28.28 12.46
C TYR A 274 11.98 -27.98 12.88
N LEU A 275 11.78 -27.43 14.09
CA LEU A 275 10.44 -27.15 14.62
C LEU A 275 9.66 -26.16 13.72
N PRO A 276 10.23 -24.99 13.34
CA PRO A 276 9.59 -24.12 12.36
C PRO A 276 9.33 -24.81 11.02
N ALA A 277 10.27 -25.61 10.52
CA ALA A 277 10.10 -26.34 9.26
C ALA A 277 8.91 -27.31 9.31
N VAL A 278 8.75 -28.07 10.40
CA VAL A 278 7.58 -28.95 10.63
C VAL A 278 6.30 -28.12 10.57
N GLU A 279 6.26 -27.02 11.30
CA GLU A 279 5.06 -26.21 11.45
C GLU A 279 4.64 -25.60 10.11
N PHE A 280 5.58 -25.02 9.35
CA PHE A 280 5.33 -24.58 7.97
C PHE A 280 4.81 -25.72 7.09
N ALA A 281 5.42 -26.90 7.15
CA ALA A 281 5.00 -28.03 6.35
C ALA A 281 3.57 -28.50 6.68
N LYS A 282 3.17 -28.44 7.95
CA LYS A 282 1.82 -28.75 8.42
C LYS A 282 0.81 -27.69 7.96
N ARG A 283 1.09 -26.41 8.24
CA ARG A 283 0.21 -25.26 7.95
C ARG A 283 -0.07 -25.13 6.45
N PHE A 284 0.90 -25.45 5.62
CA PHE A 284 0.78 -25.42 4.15
C PHE A 284 0.51 -26.78 3.52
N HIS A 285 0.22 -27.80 4.33
CA HIS A 285 -0.16 -29.15 3.88
C HIS A 285 0.80 -29.76 2.83
N LEU A 286 2.11 -29.64 3.07
CA LEU A 286 3.11 -30.22 2.17
C LEU A 286 2.96 -31.75 2.08
N GLN A 287 3.36 -32.32 0.94
CA GLN A 287 3.28 -33.76 0.72
C GLN A 287 4.08 -34.53 1.77
N LYS A 288 3.43 -35.50 2.41
CA LYS A 288 4.02 -36.36 3.46
C LYS A 288 5.35 -37.00 3.03
N SER A 289 5.45 -37.44 1.77
CA SER A 289 6.67 -38.06 1.24
C SER A 289 7.87 -37.10 1.20
N LEU A 290 7.65 -35.82 0.90
CA LEU A 290 8.68 -34.79 0.91
C LEU A 290 9.13 -34.50 2.35
N ILE A 291 8.17 -34.34 3.25
CA ILE A 291 8.42 -34.12 4.68
C ILE A 291 9.27 -35.27 5.25
N GLU A 292 8.85 -36.53 5.03
CA GLU A 292 9.54 -37.72 5.53
C GLU A 292 10.96 -37.84 4.99
N LYS A 293 11.18 -37.56 3.68
CA LYS A 293 12.52 -37.58 3.07
C LYS A 293 13.45 -36.53 3.67
N SER A 294 13.00 -35.29 3.80
CA SER A 294 13.81 -34.21 4.38
C SER A 294 14.08 -34.44 5.86
N ALA A 295 13.08 -34.89 6.61
CA ALA A 295 13.22 -35.23 8.03
C ALA A 295 14.18 -36.40 8.25
N PHE A 296 14.10 -37.44 7.42
CA PHE A 296 15.05 -38.55 7.51
C PHE A 296 16.49 -38.11 7.19
N LYS A 297 16.69 -37.21 6.21
CA LYS A 297 18.01 -36.66 5.90
C LYS A 297 18.58 -35.84 7.07
N ALA A 298 17.77 -34.97 7.66
CA ALA A 298 18.16 -34.19 8.84
C ALA A 298 18.47 -35.09 10.04
N TRP A 299 17.58 -36.05 10.32
CA TRP A 299 17.80 -37.07 11.34
C TRP A 299 19.13 -37.80 11.14
N LEU A 300 19.41 -38.26 9.92
CA LEU A 300 20.64 -38.97 9.59
C LEU A 300 21.88 -38.11 9.80
N ASN A 301 21.82 -36.83 9.45
CA ASN A 301 22.93 -35.90 9.67
C ASN A 301 23.22 -35.72 11.17
N GLU A 302 22.22 -35.36 11.98
CA GLU A 302 22.38 -35.21 13.43
C GLU A 302 22.83 -36.52 14.09
N PHE A 303 22.29 -37.65 13.64
CA PHE A 303 22.66 -38.97 14.13
C PHE A 303 24.12 -39.34 13.82
N ASN A 304 24.61 -38.97 12.62
CA ASN A 304 26.01 -39.20 12.24
C ASN A 304 26.98 -38.24 12.95
N GLU A 305 26.54 -37.01 13.23
CA GLU A 305 27.25 -36.02 14.06
C GLU A 305 27.22 -36.37 15.56
N GLN A 306 26.52 -37.46 15.95
CA GLN A 306 26.35 -37.93 17.33
C GLN A 306 25.51 -37.00 18.22
N ASN A 307 24.71 -36.10 17.62
CA ASN A 307 23.72 -35.27 18.30
C ASN A 307 22.42 -36.06 18.52
N PHE A 308 22.47 -37.06 19.40
CA PHE A 308 21.41 -38.05 19.52
C PHE A 308 20.09 -37.53 20.07
N ASP A 309 20.12 -36.51 20.94
CA ASP A 309 18.92 -35.87 21.49
C ASP A 309 18.14 -35.16 20.38
N THR A 310 18.80 -34.29 19.60
CA THR A 310 18.20 -33.63 18.43
C THR A 310 17.69 -34.63 17.40
N ALA A 311 18.45 -35.70 17.13
CA ALA A 311 18.00 -36.76 16.24
C ALA A 311 16.73 -37.46 16.79
N LEU A 312 16.64 -37.68 18.11
CA LEU A 312 15.46 -38.27 18.71
C LEU A 312 14.24 -37.35 18.58
N ASP A 313 14.41 -36.04 18.79
CA ASP A 313 13.37 -35.04 18.61
C ASP A 313 12.85 -35.01 17.18
N ILE A 314 13.74 -34.96 16.17
CA ILE A 314 13.35 -35.04 14.75
C ILE A 314 12.58 -36.32 14.47
N LYS A 315 13.05 -37.47 14.97
CA LYS A 315 12.36 -38.76 14.78
C LYS A 315 10.95 -38.72 15.38
N SER A 316 10.78 -38.08 16.54
CA SER A 316 9.50 -37.93 17.24
C SER A 316 8.55 -36.99 16.48
N ASP A 317 8.99 -35.76 16.21
CA ASP A 317 8.18 -34.68 15.62
C ASP A 317 7.69 -35.01 14.22
N PHE A 318 8.56 -35.63 13.42
CA PHE A 318 8.24 -36.07 12.06
C PHE A 318 7.73 -37.52 11.99
N LYS A 319 7.61 -38.20 13.13
CA LYS A 319 7.13 -39.59 13.24
C LYS A 319 7.85 -40.54 12.27
N LEU A 320 9.17 -40.45 12.21
CA LEU A 320 9.97 -41.24 11.27
C LEU A 320 9.80 -42.74 11.52
N ALA A 321 9.51 -43.49 10.46
CA ALA A 321 9.22 -44.91 10.56
C ALA A 321 10.42 -45.71 11.10
N LYS A 322 10.17 -46.62 12.05
CA LYS A 322 11.20 -47.48 12.65
C LYS A 322 12.02 -48.26 11.62
N ARG A 323 11.40 -48.65 10.50
CA ARG A 323 12.08 -49.34 9.38
C ARG A 323 13.24 -48.54 8.78
N LEU A 324 13.18 -47.21 8.83
CA LEU A 324 14.21 -46.32 8.30
C LEU A 324 15.34 -46.11 9.30
N THR A 325 15.00 -45.92 10.58
CA THR A 325 15.95 -45.49 11.62
C THR A 325 16.65 -46.66 12.31
N LEU A 326 15.97 -47.79 12.51
CA LEU A 326 16.47 -48.94 13.26
C LEU A 326 17.73 -49.60 12.67
N PRO A 327 17.88 -49.80 11.34
CA PRO A 327 19.08 -50.41 10.78
C PRO A 327 20.36 -49.62 11.10
N LEU A 328 20.27 -48.28 11.03
CA LEU A 328 21.36 -47.37 11.36
C LEU A 328 21.64 -47.37 12.86
N ALA A 329 20.60 -47.30 13.70
CA ALA A 329 20.74 -47.39 15.15
C ALA A 329 21.42 -48.69 15.60
N ARG A 330 21.08 -49.84 14.99
CA ARG A 330 21.75 -51.13 15.24
C ARG A 330 23.24 -51.10 14.90
N LYS A 331 23.60 -50.50 13.76
CA LYS A 331 25.00 -50.39 13.32
C LYS A 331 25.80 -49.52 14.28
N THR A 332 25.26 -48.37 14.68
CA THR A 332 25.89 -47.44 15.62
C THR A 332 26.01 -48.03 17.02
N TYR A 333 24.97 -48.73 17.50
CA TYR A 333 25.03 -49.50 18.76
C TYR A 333 26.22 -50.45 18.79
N ARG A 334 26.37 -51.30 17.76
CA ARG A 334 27.50 -52.24 17.67
C ARG A 334 28.84 -51.53 17.66
N LYS A 335 28.97 -50.48 16.84
CA LYS A 335 30.19 -49.66 16.77
C LYS A 335 30.60 -49.13 18.15
N PHE A 336 29.65 -48.62 18.93
CA PHE A 336 29.95 -48.13 20.28
C PHE A 336 30.27 -49.25 21.28
N MET A 337 29.63 -50.41 21.18
CA MET A 337 30.01 -51.59 21.95
C MET A 337 31.45 -52.03 21.65
N ASP A 338 31.82 -52.07 20.36
CA ASP A 338 33.15 -52.47 19.90
C ASP A 338 34.22 -51.45 20.33
N SER A 339 33.88 -50.16 20.31
CA SER A 339 34.76 -49.07 20.76
C SER A 339 34.74 -48.84 22.27
N LYS A 340 34.11 -49.74 23.05
CA LYS A 340 33.97 -49.66 24.52
C LYS A 340 33.25 -48.40 25.05
N ASN A 341 32.46 -47.73 24.22
CA ASN A 341 31.63 -46.59 24.62
C ASN A 341 30.23 -47.06 25.05
N TYR A 342 30.19 -47.80 26.16
CA TYR A 342 29.00 -48.54 26.58
C TYR A 342 27.83 -47.67 27.01
N ILE A 343 28.10 -46.45 27.50
CA ILE A 343 27.05 -45.49 27.89
C ILE A 343 26.27 -45.05 26.65
N LEU A 344 26.97 -44.59 25.59
CA LEU A 344 26.32 -44.19 24.34
C LEU A 344 25.64 -45.37 23.64
N ALA A 345 26.24 -46.57 23.68
CA ALA A 345 25.59 -47.78 23.17
C ALA A 345 24.23 -48.01 23.85
N ARG A 346 24.18 -47.95 25.19
CA ARG A 346 22.94 -48.12 25.95
C ARG A 346 21.90 -47.03 25.62
N THR A 347 22.32 -45.77 25.47
CA THR A 347 21.44 -44.66 25.09
C THR A 347 20.78 -44.93 23.75
N ILE A 348 21.58 -45.20 22.70
CA ILE A 348 21.06 -45.55 21.36
C ILE A 348 20.09 -46.73 21.42
N ARG A 349 20.43 -47.77 22.18
CA ARG A 349 19.58 -48.95 22.31
C ARG A 349 18.22 -48.63 22.90
N LYS A 350 18.19 -47.83 23.97
CA LYS A 350 16.94 -47.41 24.62
C LYS A 350 16.11 -46.53 23.69
N ASP A 351 16.68 -45.46 23.15
CA ASP A 351 15.94 -44.41 22.45
C ASP A 351 15.40 -44.87 21.07
N TYR A 352 16.08 -45.83 20.45
CA TYR A 352 15.70 -46.40 19.16
C TYR A 352 15.11 -47.81 19.26
N GLY A 353 15.03 -48.38 20.47
CA GLY A 353 14.49 -49.71 20.72
C GLY A 353 15.22 -50.81 19.94
N VAL A 354 16.56 -50.80 20.01
CA VAL A 354 17.40 -51.82 19.37
C VAL A 354 17.24 -53.14 20.14
N PRO A 355 16.75 -54.22 19.50
CA PRO A 355 16.55 -55.49 20.19
C PRO A 355 17.91 -56.16 20.43
N ILE A 356 18.14 -56.57 21.67
CA ILE A 356 19.26 -57.42 22.08
C ILE A 356 18.70 -58.58 22.91
N GLY A 357 19.28 -59.78 22.75
CA GLY A 357 18.90 -60.95 23.54
C GLY A 357 19.33 -60.82 25.01
N ILE A 358 18.89 -61.77 25.86
CA ILE A 358 19.19 -61.79 27.30
C ILE A 358 20.71 -61.76 27.56
N THR A 359 21.48 -62.51 26.79
CA THR A 359 22.95 -62.53 26.88
C THR A 359 23.57 -61.17 26.53
N GLY A 360 23.01 -60.47 25.54
CA GLY A 360 23.43 -59.11 25.19
C GLY A 360 23.15 -58.09 26.29
N TRP A 361 22.03 -58.23 26.99
CA TRP A 361 21.71 -57.39 28.15
C TRP A 361 22.69 -57.59 29.31
N ILE A 362 23.01 -58.86 29.63
CA ILE A 362 23.97 -59.20 30.68
C ILE A 362 25.36 -58.65 30.31
N PHE A 363 25.77 -58.83 29.06
CA PHE A 363 27.05 -58.32 28.56
C PHE A 363 27.13 -56.78 28.63
N GLU A 364 26.11 -56.06 28.15
CA GLU A 364 26.05 -54.59 28.24
C GLU A 364 26.13 -54.12 29.70
N LEU A 365 25.41 -54.78 30.62
CA LEU A 365 25.42 -54.43 32.04
C LEU A 365 26.80 -54.61 32.69
N ILE A 366 27.44 -55.75 32.45
CA ILE A 366 28.81 -56.05 32.92
C ILE A 366 29.76 -54.98 32.37
N CYS A 367 29.74 -54.73 31.06
CA CYS A 367 30.61 -53.74 30.43
C CYS A 367 30.48 -52.33 31.04
N ILE A 368 29.26 -51.88 31.36
CA ILE A 368 29.02 -50.57 32.00
C ILE A 368 29.52 -50.53 33.46
N LEU A 369 29.35 -51.63 34.21
CA LEU A 369 29.78 -51.72 35.61
C LEU A 369 31.30 -51.71 35.76
N PHE A 370 32.01 -52.35 34.83
CA PHE A 370 33.47 -52.45 34.83
C PHE A 370 34.19 -51.38 33.99
N SER A 371 33.46 -50.45 33.37
CA SER A 371 34.02 -49.30 32.64
C SER A 371 34.06 -48.00 33.45
N ARG A 372 33.62 -48.02 34.71
CA ARG A 372 33.86 -46.96 35.70
C ARG A 372 35.15 -47.28 36.43
#